data_AF-A0A2H6ENU8-F1
#
_entry.id   AF-A0A2H6ENU8-F1
#
_cell.length_a   1.000
_cell.length_b   1.000
_cell.length_c   1.000
_cell.angle_alpha   90.00
_cell.angle_beta   90.00
_cell.angle_gamma   90.00
#
_symmetry.space_group_name_H-M   'P 1'
#
loop_
_entity.id
_entity.type
_entity.pdbx_description
1 polymer ?
#
loop_
_entity_poly.entity_id
_entity_poly.type
_entity_poly.pdbx_seq_one_letter_code
_entity_poly.pdbx_strand_id
1 'polypeptide(L)'
;MYQKMGLLKPYVDTTDKGRFDVTGFEADKYMFKVPSLRNVALTEPYMHDGKVKTLKDAIVLMADIQLDKKLTNDEVNKIEKFLKSMSDIKLAKSNK
;
A
#
# COMPACT_ATOMS: atom_id res chain seq x y z
N MET A 1 7.71 -9.41 -7.74
CA MET A 1 7.46 -8.40 -8.78
C MET A 1 7.73 -7.02 -8.18
N TYR A 2 8.37 -6.13 -8.93
CA TYR A 2 8.50 -4.71 -8.57
C TYR A 2 7.52 -3.90 -9.42
N GLN A 3 6.93 -2.87 -8.83
CA GLN A 3 6.01 -1.98 -9.51
C GLN A 3 6.30 -0.53 -9.14
N LYS A 4 6.04 0.38 -10.07
CA LYS A 4 6.14 1.81 -9.80
C LYS A 4 5.05 2.23 -8.84
N MET A 5 5.41 2.96 -7.79
CA MET A 5 4.43 3.59 -6.92
C MET A 5 3.96 4.91 -7.54
N GLY A 6 2.66 5.00 -7.83
CA GLY A 6 2.10 6.12 -8.55
C GLY A 6 2.28 6.00 -10.07
N LEU A 7 1.68 4.96 -10.66
CA LEU A 7 1.71 4.70 -12.09
C LEU A 7 1.02 5.80 -12.90
N LEU A 8 -0.11 6.30 -12.39
CA LEU A 8 -0.92 7.33 -13.05
C LEU A 8 -0.78 8.70 -12.40
N LYS A 9 -0.62 8.75 -11.07
CA LYS A 9 -0.39 9.98 -10.32
C LYS A 9 0.80 9.80 -9.38
N PRO A 10 1.65 10.82 -9.17
CA PRO A 10 2.82 10.68 -8.32
C PRO A 10 2.42 10.46 -6.85
N TYR A 11 3.16 9.60 -6.15
CA TYR A 11 3.11 9.56 -4.69
C TYR A 11 3.85 10.77 -4.11
N VAL A 12 3.40 11.25 -2.94
CA VAL A 12 3.87 12.50 -2.35
C VAL A 12 5.32 12.40 -1.87
N ASP A 13 5.70 11.28 -1.27
CA ASP A 13 7.09 11.08 -0.84
C ASP A 13 7.98 10.64 -2.00
N THR A 14 9.03 11.41 -2.24
CA THR A 14 10.03 11.17 -3.29
C THR A 14 11.44 10.99 -2.71
N THR A 15 11.54 10.92 -1.38
CA THR A 15 12.82 10.82 -0.66
C THR A 15 13.42 9.43 -0.87
N ASP A 16 12.59 8.39 -0.75
CA ASP A 16 12.94 7.01 -1.06
C ASP A 16 12.77 6.75 -2.57
N LYS A 17 13.86 6.41 -3.26
CA LYS A 17 13.84 6.15 -4.71
C LYS A 17 13.57 4.67 -5.03
N GLY A 18 13.37 3.84 -4.01
CA GLY A 18 13.06 2.42 -4.14
C GLY A 18 14.20 1.63 -4.77
N ARG A 19 13.85 0.79 -5.76
CA ARG A 19 14.79 -0.11 -6.42
C ARG A 19 15.98 0.60 -7.07
N PHE A 20 15.81 1.85 -7.48
CA PHE A 20 16.90 2.68 -8.01
C PHE A 20 18.11 2.75 -7.07
N ASP A 21 17.91 2.85 -5.75
CA ASP A 21 19.03 2.96 -4.81
C ASP A 21 19.90 1.69 -4.77
N VAL A 22 19.40 0.57 -5.30
CA VAL A 22 20.12 -0.68 -5.48
C VAL A 22 20.69 -0.84 -6.89
N THR A 23 19.93 -0.47 -7.93
CA THR A 23 20.29 -0.78 -9.33
C THR A 23 20.98 0.36 -10.06
N GLY A 24 20.74 1.62 -9.66
CA GLY A 24 21.22 2.82 -10.34
C GLY A 24 20.54 3.12 -11.68
N PHE A 25 19.57 2.32 -12.13
CA PHE A 25 18.87 2.54 -13.39
C PHE A 25 17.69 3.48 -13.21
N GLU A 26 17.65 4.61 -13.91
CA GLU A 26 16.54 5.58 -13.82
C GLU A 26 15.15 4.96 -14.08
N ALA A 27 15.08 3.88 -14.87
CA ALA A 27 13.83 3.14 -15.09
C ALA A 27 13.28 2.45 -13.82
N ASP A 28 14.12 2.16 -12.83
CA ASP A 28 13.75 1.55 -11.55
C ASP A 28 13.37 2.59 -10.47
N LYS A 29 13.38 3.88 -10.80
CA LYS A 29 13.09 4.95 -9.85
C LYS A 29 11.63 4.90 -9.39
N TYR A 30 11.45 4.91 -8.08
CA TYR A 30 10.17 4.74 -7.39
C TYR A 30 9.50 3.38 -7.65
N MET A 31 10.27 2.39 -8.11
CA MET A 31 9.79 1.01 -8.15
C MET A 31 10.03 0.32 -6.81
N PHE A 32 8.97 -0.23 -6.24
CA PHE A 32 9.02 -0.95 -4.96
C PHE A 32 8.59 -2.40 -5.16
N LYS A 33 9.10 -3.28 -4.31
CA LYS A 33 8.62 -4.66 -4.28
C LYS A 33 7.17 -4.64 -3.81
N VAL A 34 6.26 -5.24 -4.58
CA VAL A 34 4.84 -5.34 -4.17
C VAL A 34 4.77 -6.19 -2.89
N PRO A 35 4.30 -5.62 -1.76
CA PRO A 35 4.23 -6.35 -0.50
C PRO A 35 3.10 -7.38 -0.54
N SER A 36 3.21 -8.41 0.31
CA SER A 36 2.07 -9.30 0.57
C SER A 36 1.00 -8.55 1.36
N LEU A 37 -0.27 -8.83 1.09
CA LEU A 37 -1.39 -8.25 1.84
C LEU A 37 -1.92 -9.19 2.94
N ARG A 38 -1.28 -10.34 3.16
CA ARG A 38 -1.59 -11.19 4.33
C ARG A 38 -1.26 -10.42 5.61
N ASN A 39 -2.18 -10.43 6.58
CA ASN A 39 -2.09 -9.67 7.83
C ASN A 39 -2.00 -8.15 7.68
N VAL A 40 -2.30 -7.57 6.51
CA VAL A 40 -2.18 -6.12 6.28
C VAL A 40 -3.04 -5.29 7.25
N ALA A 41 -4.15 -5.84 7.75
CA ALA A 41 -4.97 -5.16 8.74
C ALA A 41 -4.30 -5.04 10.13
N LEU A 42 -3.13 -5.64 10.34
CA LEU A 42 -2.38 -5.66 11.61
C LEU A 42 -1.01 -4.97 11.50
N THR A 43 -0.70 -4.36 10.36
CA THR A 43 0.64 -3.81 10.05
C THR A 43 0.58 -2.32 9.72
N GLU A 44 -0.31 -1.59 10.38
CA GLU A 44 -0.27 -0.13 10.34
C GLU A 44 1.03 0.38 11.01
N PRO A 45 1.58 1.52 10.56
CA PRO A 45 1.15 2.34 9.43
C PRO A 45 1.60 1.81 8.06
N TYR A 46 1.00 2.33 6.99
CA TYR A 46 1.11 1.84 5.62
C TYR A 46 2.04 2.68 4.72
N MET A 47 2.34 2.10 3.56
CA MET A 47 3.31 2.56 2.54
C MET A 47 4.77 2.39 2.99
N HIS A 48 5.72 2.70 2.12
CA HIS A 48 7.15 2.53 2.43
C HIS A 48 7.67 3.55 3.45
N ASP A 49 7.00 4.71 3.54
CA ASP A 49 7.35 5.79 4.45
C ASP A 49 6.55 5.78 5.76
N GLY A 50 5.60 4.84 5.92
CA GLY A 50 4.79 4.70 7.13
C GLY A 50 3.91 5.91 7.43
N LYS A 51 3.59 6.77 6.45
CA LYS A 51 2.82 8.00 6.69
C LYS A 51 1.30 7.80 6.66
N VAL A 52 0.82 6.72 6.06
CA VAL A 52 -0.62 6.45 5.93
C VAL A 52 -1.10 5.64 7.14
N LYS A 53 -1.97 6.21 7.97
CA LYS A 53 -2.32 5.61 9.27
C LYS A 53 -3.38 4.52 9.20
N THR A 54 -4.31 4.59 8.26
CA THR A 54 -5.46 3.68 8.23
C THR A 54 -5.50 2.85 6.96
N LEU A 55 -6.05 1.63 7.07
CA LEU A 55 -6.19 0.74 5.93
C LEU A 55 -7.10 1.33 4.85
N LYS A 56 -8.13 2.09 5.25
CA LYS A 56 -9.03 2.78 4.33
C LYS A 56 -8.29 3.83 3.51
N ASP A 57 -7.48 4.66 4.16
CA ASP A 57 -6.70 5.69 3.47
C ASP A 57 -5.70 5.05 2.51
N ALA A 58 -5.08 3.93 2.90
CA ALA A 58 -4.19 3.17 2.03
C ALA A 58 -4.92 2.63 0.78
N ILE A 59 -6.15 2.10 0.95
CA ILE A 59 -6.97 1.61 -0.17
C ILE A 59 -7.33 2.76 -1.12
N VAL A 60 -7.82 3.88 -0.59
CA VAL A 60 -8.24 5.05 -1.38
C VAL A 60 -7.05 5.63 -2.14
N LEU A 61 -5.92 5.81 -1.46
CA LEU A 61 -4.68 6.30 -2.07
C LEU A 61 -4.24 5.38 -3.23
N MET A 62 -4.20 4.07 -3.00
CA MET A 62 -3.76 3.12 -4.02
C MET A 62 -4.71 3.07 -5.21
N ALA A 63 -6.02 3.17 -4.99
CA ALA A 63 -7.01 3.26 -6.06
C ALA A 63 -6.80 4.52 -6.93
N ASP A 64 -6.48 5.65 -6.31
CA ASP A 64 -6.26 6.92 -7.02
C ASP A 64 -4.94 6.91 -7.80
N ILE A 65 -3.82 6.66 -7.13
CA ILE A 65 -2.50 6.87 -7.75
C ILE A 65 -2.11 5.77 -8.74
N GLN A 66 -2.65 4.56 -8.57
CA GLN A 66 -2.33 3.43 -9.45
C GLN A 66 -3.36 3.22 -10.55
N LEU A 67 -4.64 3.47 -10.28
CA LEU A 67 -5.75 3.12 -11.18
C LEU A 67 -6.59 4.31 -11.63
N ASP A 68 -6.34 5.52 -11.11
CA ASP A 68 -7.17 6.72 -11.32
C ASP A 68 -8.65 6.46 -11.02
N LYS A 69 -8.90 5.70 -9.95
CA LYS A 69 -10.25 5.33 -9.50
C LYS A 69 -10.61 6.01 -8.21
N LYS A 70 -11.75 6.70 -8.22
CA LYS A 70 -12.42 7.17 -7.01
C LYS A 70 -13.39 6.11 -6.54
N LEU A 71 -13.05 5.45 -5.44
CA LEU A 71 -13.91 4.44 -4.82
C LEU A 71 -14.96 5.11 -3.95
N THR A 72 -16.16 4.53 -3.93
CA THR A 72 -17.19 4.86 -2.95
C THR A 72 -16.84 4.31 -1.57
N ASN A 73 -17.43 4.87 -0.52
CA ASN A 73 -17.25 4.36 0.85
C ASN A 73 -17.62 2.87 0.98
N ASP A 74 -18.65 2.42 0.25
CA ASP A 74 -19.07 1.02 0.27
C ASP A 74 -18.05 0.09 -0.38
N GLU A 75 -17.43 0.50 -1.48
CA GLU A 75 -16.35 -0.26 -2.12
C GLU A 75 -15.12 -0.34 -1.21
N VAL A 76 -14.71 0.78 -0.62
CA VAL A 76 -13.61 0.81 0.35
C VAL A 76 -13.90 -0.11 1.52
N ASN A 77 -15.12 -0.07 2.09
CA ASN A 77 -15.53 -0.93 3.18
C ASN A 77 -15.52 -2.43 2.79
N LYS A 78 -15.92 -2.78 1.56
CA LYS A 78 -15.88 -4.15 1.06
C LYS A 78 -14.44 -4.65 0.91
N ILE A 79 -13.56 -3.84 0.33
CA ILE A 79 -12.13 -4.17 0.19
C ILE A 79 -11.48 -4.29 1.57
N GLU A 80 -11.73 -3.35 2.48
CA GLU A 80 -11.20 -3.39 3.83
C GLU A 80 -11.63 -4.67 4.57
N LYS A 81 -12.91 -5.06 4.48
CA LYS A 81 -13.42 -6.32 5.05
C LYS A 81 -12.72 -7.54 4.47
N PHE A 82 -12.50 -7.56 3.15
CA PHE A 82 -11.76 -8.64 2.50
C PHE A 82 -10.30 -8.69 2.99
N LEU A 83 -9.59 -7.57 3.06
CA LEU A 83 -8.21 -7.54 3.56
C LEU A 83 -8.12 -7.94 5.05
N LYS A 84 -9.11 -7.56 5.86
CA LYS A 84 -9.23 -8.01 7.26
C LYS A 84 -9.40 -9.53 7.37
N SER A 85 -10.12 -10.17 6.45
CA SER A 85 -10.27 -11.64 6.47
C SER A 85 -8.99 -12.39 6.10
N MET A 86 -8.00 -11.70 5.52
CA MET A 86 -6.66 -12.25 5.25
C MET A 86 -5.71 -12.17 6.46
N SER A 87 -6.22 -11.86 7.65
CA SER A 87 -5.44 -11.76 8.88
C SER A 87 -5.57 -13.02 9.73
N ASP A 88 -4.45 -13.47 10.28
CA ASP A 88 -4.43 -14.60 11.21
C ASP A 88 -5.09 -14.19 12.55
N ILE A 89 -6.05 -15.00 12.97
CA ILE A 89 -6.86 -14.76 14.16
C ILE A 89 -6.02 -14.81 15.45
N LYS A 90 -4.97 -15.64 15.50
CA LYS A 90 -4.09 -15.75 16.67
C LYS A 90 -3.22 -14.50 16.80
N LEU A 91 -2.65 -14.03 15.69
CA LEU A 91 -1.88 -12.76 15.64
C LEU A 91 -2.75 -11.55 15.97
N ALA A 92 -3.99 -11.51 15.47
CA ALA A 92 -4.93 -10.43 15.78
C ALA A 92 -5.29 -10.37 17.27
N LYS A 93 -5.27 -11.50 17.97
CA LYS A 93 -5.56 -11.59 19.41
C LYS A 93 -4.35 -11.23 20.29
N SER A 94 -3.12 -11.40 19.83
CA SER A 94 -1.91 -11.07 20.59
C SER A 94 -1.54 -9.59 20.53
N ASN A 95 -2.01 -8.88 19.49
CA ASN A 95 -1.78 -7.44 19.31
C ASN A 95 -2.91 -6.57 19.90
N LYS A 96 -3.75 -7.16 20.75
CA LYS A 96 -4.82 -6.47 21.49
C LYS A 96 -4.51 -6.51 22.98
#